data_AF-A0A7C3JHP3-F1
#
_entry.id   AF-A0A7C3JHP3-F1
#
_cell.length_a   1.000
_cell.length_b   1.000
_cell.length_c   1.000
_cell.angle_alpha   90.00
_cell.angle_beta   90.00
_cell.angle_gamma   90.00
#
_symmetry.space_group_name_H-M   'P 1'
#
loop_
_entity.id
_entity.type
_entity.pdbx_description
1 polymer ?
#
loop_
_entity_poly.entity_id
_entity_poly.type
_entity_poly.pdbx_seq_one_letter_code
_entity_poly.pdbx_strand_id
1 'polypeptide(L)' 'MELDKWTFGWTLALVGMGGTMLVLWLMSLIILLMRKVFPNKSEQSAARKG' A
#
# COMPACT_ATOMS: atom_id res chain seq x y z
N MET A 1 -11.14 33.19 -10.64
CA MET A 1 -10.49 31.91 -10.93
C MET A 1 -9.45 31.67 -9.84
N GLU A 2 -9.90 31.34 -8.63
CA GLU A 2 -9.02 31.25 -7.45
C GLU A 2 -9.28 29.94 -6.69
N LEU A 3 -9.20 28.81 -7.39
CA LEU A 3 -9.27 27.49 -6.77
C LEU A 3 -8.06 26.62 -7.13
N ASP A 4 -6.89 27.21 -7.40
CA ASP A 4 -5.97 26.57 -8.34
C ASP A 4 -4.57 26.19 -7.82
N LYS A 5 -4.10 26.66 -6.66
CA LYS A 5 -2.71 26.32 -6.22
C LYS A 5 -2.62 25.85 -4.78
N TRP A 6 -3.43 26.43 -3.91
CA TRP A 6 -3.39 26.11 -2.49
C TRP A 6 -4.06 24.76 -2.18
N THR A 7 -5.27 24.52 -2.68
CA THR A 7 -6.00 23.25 -2.55
C THR A 7 -5.27 22.10 -3.25
N PHE A 8 -4.67 22.37 -4.41
CA PHE A 8 -3.89 21.39 -5.16
C PHE A 8 -2.62 20.97 -4.40
N GLY A 9 -1.90 21.94 -3.84
CA GLY A 9 -0.73 21.68 -3.00
C GLY A 9 -1.07 20.87 -1.74
N TRP A 10 -2.19 21.20 -1.07
CA TRP A 10 -2.65 20.43 0.10
C TRP A 10 -3.06 19.01 -0.27
N THR A 11 -3.76 18.82 -1.40
CA THR A 11 -4.15 17.48 -1.87
C THR A 11 -2.92 16.65 -2.19
N LEU A 12 -1.94 17.21 -2.90
CA LEU A 12 -0.66 16.53 -3.18
C LEU A 12 0.15 16.25 -1.93
N ALA A 13 0.15 17.14 -0.94
CA ALA A 13 0.85 16.91 0.33
C ALA A 13 0.17 15.80 1.15
N LEU A 14 -1.15 15.81 1.25
CA LEU A 14 -1.93 14.80 1.96
C LEU A 14 -1.87 13.45 1.25
N VAL A 15 -1.90 13.43 -0.08
CA VAL A 15 -1.71 12.23 -0.90
C VAL A 15 -0.24 11.79 -0.89
N GLY A 16 0.73 12.68 -0.78
CA GLY A 16 2.14 12.30 -0.67
C GLY A 16 2.44 11.61 0.66
N MET A 17 2.03 12.23 1.77
CA MET A 17 2.25 11.69 3.11
C MET A 17 1.31 10.50 3.40
N GLY A 18 0.02 10.64 3.12
CA GLY A 18 -0.97 9.58 3.34
C GLY A 18 -0.91 8.46 2.30
N GLY A 19 -0.62 8.79 1.04
CA GLY A 19 -0.54 7.82 -0.05
C GLY A 19 0.64 6.88 0.10
N THR A 20 1.75 7.28 0.72
CA THR A 20 2.85 6.34 1.00
C THR A 20 2.41 5.23 1.96
N MET A 21 1.77 5.59 3.08
CA MET A 21 1.21 4.62 4.03
C MET A 21 0.12 3.76 3.40
N LEU A 22 -0.75 4.36 2.58
CA LEU A 22 -1.83 3.66 1.91
C LEU A 22 -1.31 2.68 0.85
N VAL A 23 -0.30 3.05 0.07
CA VAL A 23 0.33 2.19 -0.95
C VAL A 23 1.02 0.99 -0.30
N LEU A 24 1.74 1.18 0.81
CA LEU A 24 2.36 0.06 1.54
C LEU A 24 1.29 -0.91 2.06
N TRP A 25 0.20 -0.38 2.62
CA TRP A 25 -0.92 -1.18 3.08
C TRP A 25 -1.59 -1.94 1.92
N LEU A 26 -1.80 -1.28 0.79
CA LEU A 26 -2.39 -1.88 -0.41
C LEU A 26 -1.49 -2.98 -1.00
N MET A 27 -0.18 -2.75 -1.10
CA MET A 27 0.79 -3.76 -1.53
C MET A 27 0.75 -4.99 -0.62
N SER A 28 0.74 -4.79 0.69
CA SER A 28 0.62 -5.89 1.65
C SER A 28 -0.66 -6.70 1.43
N LEU A 29 -1.78 -6.00 1.21
CA LEU A 29 -3.07 -6.63 0.91
C LEU A 29 -3.02 -7.42 -0.41
N ILE A 30 -2.41 -6.87 -1.45
CA ILE A 30 -2.25 -7.52 -2.76
C ILE A 30 -1.39 -8.78 -2.62
N ILE A 31 -0.28 -8.75 -1.88
CA ILE A 31 0.57 -9.91 -1.63
C ILE A 31 -0.21 -11.00 -0.89
N LEU A 32 -1.02 -10.63 0.10
CA LEU A 32 -1.87 -11.56 0.85
C LEU A 32 -2.96 -12.17 -0.05
N LEU A 33 -3.59 -11.34 -0.89
CA LEU A 33 -4.57 -11.78 -1.87
C LEU A 33 -3.94 -12.74 -2.88
N MET A 34 -2.73 -12.42 -3.38
CA MET A 34 -1.99 -13.23 -4.32
C MET A 34 -1.55 -14.56 -3.69
N ARG A 35 -1.12 -14.57 -2.43
CA ARG A 35 -0.86 -15.81 -1.66
C ARG A 35 -2.14 -16.64 -1.46
N LYS A 36 -3.31 -16.02 -1.41
CA LYS A 36 -4.60 -16.72 -1.25
C LYS A 36 -5.12 -17.27 -2.58
N VAL A 37 -4.96 -16.54 -3.67
CA VAL A 37 -5.37 -16.96 -5.03
C VAL A 37 -4.36 -17.95 -5.62
N PHE A 38 -3.06 -17.72 -5.40
CA PHE A 38 -1.97 -18.65 -5.69
C PHE A 38 -1.32 -19.10 -4.37
N PRO A 39 -1.94 -20.04 -3.63
CA PRO A 39 -1.31 -20.67 -2.48
C PRO A 39 -0.11 -21.48 -2.97
N ASN A 40 1.03 -20.83 -3.06
CA ASN A 40 2.30 -21.51 -3.26
C ASN A 40 2.52 -22.34 -1.99
N LYS A 41 2.25 -23.65 -2.09
CA LYS A 41 2.29 -24.62 -0.97
C LYS A 41 3.67 -24.74 -0.30
N SER A 42 4.65 -23.94 -0.70
CA SER A 42 6.06 -24.08 -0.36
C SER A 42 6.52 -23.22 0.83
N GLU A 43 5.67 -22.34 1.38
CA GLU A 43 6.11 -21.33 2.37
C GLU A 43 5.65 -21.60 3.80
N GLN A 44 5.31 -22.85 4.15
CA GLN A 44 5.03 -23.20 5.54
C GLN A 44 6.30 -23.43 6.38
N SER A 45 7.50 -23.46 5.75
CA SER A 45 8.75 -23.81 6.42
C SER A 45 9.67 -22.63 6.81
N ALA A 46 9.40 -21.40 6.37
CA ALA A 46 10.33 -20.27 6.58
C ALA A 46 9.91 -19.26 7.66
N ALA A 47 8.66 -19.28 8.14
CA ALA A 47 8.14 -18.30 9.12
C ALA A 47 8.31 -18.72 10.60
N ARG A 48 8.96 -19.86 10.88
CA ARG A 48 9.33 -20.27 12.24
C ARG A 48 10.82 -20.04 12.49
N LYS A 49 11.26 -18.77 12.51
CA LYS A 49 12.51 -18.31 13.16
C LYS A 49 12.55 -16.78 13.13
N GLY A 50 12.29 -16.19 14.29
CA GLY A 50 12.28 -14.75 14.53
C GLY A 50 11.51 -14.48 15.81
#